data_AF-A0A9Q3F515-F1
#
_entry.id   AF-A0A9Q3F515-F1
#
_cell.length_a   1.000
_cell.length_b   1.000
_cell.length_c   1.000
_cell.angle_alpha   90.00
_cell.angle_beta   90.00
_cell.angle_gamma   90.00
#
_symmetry.space_group_name_H-M   'P 1'
#
loop_
_entity.id
_entity.type
_entity.pdbx_description
1 polymer ?
#
loop_
_entity_poly.entity_id
_entity_poly.type
_entity_poly.pdbx_seq_one_letter_code
_entity_poly.pdbx_strand_id
1 'polypeptide(L)'
;MDTLFQEEILEGWMVAYIDDIIIYSETWEDHVQNIDRFLSKCTPINLNISLKKCNFGQQKLLALGHKVSGLILAINQNKVAEVLQKPVPKNIKEMQSFFEFASYYRNHIQSFAHIASSLYKLCSKDLVFKITK
;
A
#
# COMPACT_ATOMS: atom_id res chain seq x y z
N MET A 1 1.51 11.49 8.21
CA MET A 1 0.18 11.24 7.64
C MET A 1 -0.58 10.26 8.50
N ASP A 2 -0.05 9.05 8.70
CA ASP A 2 -0.72 7.99 9.46
C ASP A 2 -1.10 8.40 10.89
N THR A 3 -0.26 9.12 11.62
CA THR A 3 -0.56 9.61 12.98
C THR A 3 -1.61 10.73 13.02
N LEU A 4 -1.79 11.46 11.91
CA LEU A 4 -2.68 12.62 11.85
C LEU A 4 -4.13 12.19 11.59
N PHE A 5 -4.33 11.12 10.82
CA PHE A 5 -5.63 10.61 10.42
C PHE A 5 -5.93 9.21 11.00
N GLN A 6 -5.36 8.86 12.16
CA GLN A 6 -5.52 7.52 12.74
C GLN A 6 -6.97 7.16 13.00
N GLU A 7 -7.75 8.11 13.51
CA GLU A 7 -9.17 7.91 13.83
C GLU A 7 -9.95 7.54 12.57
N GLU A 8 -9.77 8.30 11.50
CA GLU A 8 -10.43 8.10 10.21
C GLU A 8 -10.00 6.79 9.52
N ILE A 9 -8.73 6.41 9.69
CA ILE A 9 -8.20 5.12 9.21
C ILE A 9 -8.78 3.95 10.01
N LEU A 10 -8.91 4.09 11.33
CA LEU A 10 -9.48 3.07 12.21
C LEU A 10 -10.99 2.90 11.99
N GLU A 11 -11.70 4.00 11.72
CA GLU A 11 -13.11 3.98 11.31
C GLU A 11 -13.32 3.34 9.93
N GLY A 12 -12.26 3.18 9.14
CA GLY A 12 -12.29 2.35 7.93
C GLY A 12 -12.90 3.03 6.71
N TRP A 13 -12.98 4.37 6.66
CA TRP A 13 -13.41 5.13 5.48
C TRP A 13 -12.29 5.93 4.82
N MET A 14 -11.08 5.89 5.41
CA MET A 14 -9.90 6.60 4.91
C MET A 14 -8.69 5.69 4.85
N VAL A 15 -7.84 5.88 3.85
CA VAL A 15 -6.50 5.28 3.75
C VAL A 15 -5.52 6.39 3.39
N ALA A 16 -4.47 6.52 4.19
CA ALA A 16 -3.31 7.34 3.86
C ALA A 16 -2.19 6.43 3.34
N TYR A 17 -1.54 6.84 2.26
CA TYR A 17 -0.40 6.14 1.70
C TYR A 17 0.63 7.14 1.18
N ILE A 18 1.73 7.30 1.92
CA ILE A 18 2.80 8.28 1.64
C ILE A 18 2.21 9.69 1.47
N ASP A 19 2.03 10.14 0.23
CA ASP A 19 1.54 11.48 -0.14
C ASP A 19 0.07 11.46 -0.59
N ASP A 20 -0.49 10.27 -0.82
CA ASP A 20 -1.85 10.09 -1.33
C ASP A 20 -2.82 9.79 -0.18
N ILE A 21 -3.99 10.41 -0.27
CA ILE A 21 -5.11 10.18 0.64
C ILE A 21 -6.29 9.66 -0.18
N ILE A 22 -6.86 8.55 0.27
CA ILE A 22 -8.00 7.90 -0.36
C ILE A 22 -9.15 7.93 0.64
N ILE A 23 -10.25 8.56 0.25
CA ILE A 23 -11.50 8.61 1.01
C ILE A 23 -12.53 7.80 0.23
N TYR A 24 -13.27 6.93 0.89
CA TYR A 24 -14.30 6.09 0.25
C TYR A 24 -15.50 5.94 1.17
N SER A 25 -16.67 5.74 0.56
CA SER A 25 -17.95 5.65 1.28
C SER A 25 -18.94 4.86 0.43
N GLU A 26 -19.96 4.28 1.06
CA GLU A 26 -20.98 3.50 0.36
C GLU A 26 -22.03 4.40 -0.33
N THR A 27 -22.37 5.52 0.30
CA THR A 27 -23.32 6.50 -0.22
C THR A 27 -22.63 7.81 -0.57
N TRP A 28 -23.27 8.62 -1.44
CA TRP A 28 -22.75 9.94 -1.79
C TRP A 28 -22.82 10.90 -0.60
N GLU A 29 -23.89 10.79 0.19
CA GLU A 29 -24.14 11.59 1.38
C GLU A 29 -23.03 11.40 2.41
N ASP A 30 -22.67 10.14 2.71
CA ASP A 30 -21.55 9.82 3.61
C ASP A 30 -20.22 10.30 3.02
N HIS A 31 -20.06 10.20 1.70
CA HIS A 31 -18.84 10.63 1.02
C HIS A 31 -18.59 12.13 1.20
N VAL A 32 -19.64 12.95 1.04
CA VAL A 32 -19.56 14.40 1.25
C VAL A 32 -19.23 14.71 2.71
N GLN A 33 -19.86 14.03 3.67
CA GLN A 33 -19.56 14.22 5.09
C GLN A 33 -18.12 13.84 5.45
N ASN A 34 -17.61 12.74 4.91
CA ASN A 34 -16.23 12.29 5.14
C ASN A 34 -15.20 13.26 4.54
N ILE A 35 -15.46 13.80 3.34
CA ILE A 35 -14.63 14.85 2.75
C ILE A 35 -14.63 16.10 3.62
N ASP A 36 -15.79 16.54 4.11
CA ASP A 36 -15.91 17.72 4.96
C ASP A 36 -15.13 17.56 6.27
N ARG A 37 -15.26 16.40 6.93
CA ARG A 37 -14.49 16.06 8.14
C ARG A 37 -12.99 16.06 7.87
N PHE A 38 -12.55 15.47 6.76
CA PHE A 38 -11.15 15.47 6.35
C PHE A 38 -10.60 16.88 6.12
N LEU A 39 -11.30 17.71 5.33
CA LEU A 39 -10.88 19.08 5.04
C LEU A 39 -10.85 19.95 6.30
N SER A 40 -11.86 19.81 7.17
CA SER A 40 -11.93 20.51 8.45
C SER A 40 -10.74 20.22 9.35
N LYS A 41 -10.19 18.99 9.30
CA LYS A 41 -8.98 18.61 10.03
C LYS A 41 -7.69 19.08 9.37
N CYS A 42 -7.70 19.29 8.05
CA CYS A 42 -6.57 19.81 7.29
C CYS A 42 -6.34 21.31 7.47
N THR A 43 -7.41 22.10 7.65
CA THR A 43 -7.35 23.56 7.84
C THR A 43 -6.45 23.99 9.00
N PRO A 44 -6.61 23.49 10.24
CA PRO A 44 -5.84 23.98 11.39
C PRO A 44 -4.34 23.64 11.31
N ILE A 45 -3.98 22.59 10.59
CA ILE A 45 -2.58 22.14 10.42
C ILE A 45 -1.91 22.71 9.17
N ASN A 46 -2.61 23.57 8.43
CA ASN A 46 -2.15 24.19 7.20
C ASN A 46 -1.66 23.17 6.14
N LEU A 47 -2.36 22.05 6.02
CA LEU A 47 -2.03 21.02 5.03
C LEU A 47 -2.40 21.51 3.63
N ASN A 48 -1.40 21.63 2.76
CA ASN A 48 -1.61 22.07 1.38
C ASN A 48 -2.06 20.91 0.48
N ILE A 49 -3.29 21.00 -0.01
CA ILE A 49 -3.86 20.00 -0.94
C ILE A 49 -3.86 20.59 -2.36
N SER A 50 -3.23 19.88 -3.29
CA SER A 50 -3.21 20.29 -4.70
C SER A 50 -4.49 19.85 -5.40
N LEU A 51 -5.49 20.75 -5.49
CA LEU A 51 -6.77 20.46 -6.17
C LEU A 51 -6.60 19.93 -7.60
N LYS A 52 -5.57 20.37 -8.33
CA LYS A 52 -5.25 19.88 -9.69
C LYS A 52 -4.87 18.39 -9.74
N LYS A 53 -4.43 17.83 -8.62
CA LYS A 53 -4.06 16.41 -8.47
C LYS A 53 -5.14 15.59 -7.78
N CYS A 54 -6.22 16.23 -7.29
CA CYS A 54 -7.31 15.55 -6.60
C CYS A 54 -8.35 15.05 -7.60
N ASN A 55 -8.80 13.80 -7.39
CA ASN A 55 -9.88 13.19 -8.15
C ASN A 55 -11.07 12.97 -7.21
N PHE A 56 -12.22 13.56 -7.52
CA PHE A 56 -13.42 13.48 -6.68
C PHE A 56 -14.55 12.70 -7.35
N GLY A 57 -15.43 12.11 -6.52
CA GLY A 57 -16.70 11.50 -6.95
C GLY A 57 -16.56 10.36 -7.96
N GLN A 58 -15.44 9.66 -7.92
CA GLN A 58 -15.20 8.52 -8.80
C GLN A 58 -15.90 7.28 -8.23
N GLN A 59 -16.80 6.66 -9.00
CA GLN A 59 -17.40 5.36 -8.63
C GLN A 59 -16.36 4.23 -8.56
N LYS A 60 -15.22 4.40 -9.24
CA LYS A 60 -14.09 3.49 -9.25
C LYS A 60 -12.82 4.32 -9.20
N LEU A 61 -12.01 4.14 -8.16
CA LEU A 61 -10.77 4.87 -8.04
C LEU A 61 -9.65 4.10 -8.74
N LEU A 62 -8.92 4.78 -9.62
CA LEU A 62 -7.61 4.34 -10.09
C LEU A 62 -6.55 4.77 -9.06
N ALA A 63 -6.45 4.06 -7.94
CA ALA A 63 -5.36 4.28 -7.00
C ALA A 63 -4.11 3.53 -7.49
N LEU A 64 -2.99 4.22 -7.64
CA LEU A 64 -1.67 3.63 -7.91
C LEU A 64 -1.61 2.72 -9.16
N GLY A 65 -2.45 2.99 -10.18
CA GLY A 65 -2.41 2.29 -11.47
C GLY A 65 -3.41 1.15 -11.70
N HIS A 66 -4.41 0.95 -10.81
CA HIS A 66 -5.45 -0.10 -10.97
C HIS A 66 -6.85 0.33 -10.64
N LYS A 67 -7.84 -0.27 -11.34
CA LYS A 67 -9.27 -0.10 -11.05
C LYS A 67 -9.61 -0.82 -9.75
N VAL A 68 -9.89 -0.05 -8.70
CA VAL A 68 -10.45 -0.58 -7.45
C VAL A 68 -11.97 -0.37 -7.48
N SER A 69 -12.71 -1.45 -7.19
CA SER A 69 -14.17 -1.46 -7.03
C SER A 69 -14.46 -2.04 -5.66
N GLY A 70 -14.97 -1.23 -4.73
CA GLY A 70 -15.20 -1.65 -3.35
C GLY A 70 -13.90 -1.89 -2.57
N LEU A 71 -14.06 -2.05 -1.25
CA LEU A 71 -13.14 -2.07 -0.11
C LEU A 71 -11.83 -2.92 -0.18
N ILE A 72 -11.25 -3.15 -1.36
CA ILE A 72 -10.01 -3.90 -1.51
C ILE A 72 -8.89 -2.86 -1.64
N LEU A 73 -8.26 -2.59 -0.49
CA LEU A 73 -7.06 -1.80 -0.35
C LEU A 73 -6.12 -2.02 -1.54
N ALA A 74 -5.71 -0.93 -2.16
CA ALA A 74 -4.83 -0.87 -3.31
C ALA A 74 -3.43 -1.44 -2.97
N ILE A 75 -3.32 -2.76 -2.85
CA ILE A 75 -2.06 -3.41 -3.18
C ILE A 75 -1.86 -3.07 -4.65
N ASN A 76 -0.79 -2.35 -4.97
CA ASN A 76 -0.43 -1.96 -6.32
C ASN A 76 -0.28 -3.25 -7.15
N GLN A 77 -1.36 -3.68 -7.80
CA GLN A 77 -1.41 -4.96 -8.51
C GLN A 77 -0.40 -4.99 -9.67
N ASN A 78 0.09 -3.83 -10.14
CA ASN A 78 1.07 -3.66 -11.21
C ASN A 78 2.43 -4.01 -10.61
N LYS A 79 2.75 -3.51 -9.43
CA LYS A 79 3.95 -3.92 -8.69
C LYS A 79 3.92 -5.40 -8.31
N VAL A 80 2.75 -5.94 -7.94
CA VAL A 80 2.60 -7.38 -7.70
C VAL A 80 2.75 -8.17 -9.00
N ALA A 81 2.12 -7.73 -10.10
CA ALA A 81 2.22 -8.37 -11.41
C ALA A 81 3.64 -8.34 -11.97
N GLU A 82 4.36 -7.22 -11.80
CA GLU A 82 5.78 -7.11 -12.14
C GLU A 82 6.61 -8.14 -11.37
N VAL A 83 6.33 -8.34 -10.09
CA VAL A 83 7.03 -9.37 -9.29
C VAL A 83 6.62 -10.79 -9.66
N LEU A 84 5.36 -11.03 -10.02
CA LEU A 84 4.91 -12.32 -10.55
C LEU A 84 5.56 -12.67 -11.90
N GLN A 85 5.91 -11.66 -12.69
CA GLN A 85 6.61 -11.82 -13.97
C GLN A 85 8.13 -11.86 -13.84
N LYS A 86 8.69 -11.45 -12.69
CA LYS A 86 10.13 -11.49 -12.48
C LYS A 86 10.63 -12.94 -12.42
N PRO A 87 11.76 -13.23 -13.07
CA PRO A 87 12.38 -14.54 -12.96
C PRO A 87 12.84 -14.79 -11.53
N VAL A 88 12.92 -16.07 -11.15
CA VAL A 88 13.48 -16.49 -9.87
C VAL A 88 14.89 -15.89 -9.69
N PRO A 89 15.20 -15.25 -8.55
CA PRO A 89 16.50 -14.61 -8.31
C PRO A 89 17.66 -15.57 -8.54
N LYS A 90 18.69 -15.15 -9.29
CA LYS A 90 19.85 -15.99 -9.62
C LYS A 90 21.08 -15.71 -8.76
N ASN A 91 21.04 -14.64 -7.99
CA ASN A 91 22.14 -14.22 -7.12
C ASN A 91 21.60 -13.52 -5.86
N ILE A 92 22.49 -13.32 -4.89
CA ILE A 92 22.18 -12.71 -3.59
C ILE A 92 21.62 -11.30 -3.75
N LYS A 93 22.11 -10.49 -4.70
CA LYS A 93 21.64 -9.12 -4.91
C LYS A 93 20.20 -9.08 -5.39
N GLU A 94 19.85 -9.91 -6.37
CA GLU A 94 18.47 -10.07 -6.85
C GLU A 94 17.55 -10.61 -5.75
N MET A 95 18.06 -11.53 -4.93
CA MET A 95 17.31 -12.08 -3.80
C MET A 95 17.03 -11.02 -2.73
N GLN A 96 18.03 -10.20 -2.39
CA GLN A 96 17.86 -9.08 -1.46
C GLN A 96 16.87 -8.04 -1.99
N SER A 97 16.94 -7.70 -3.28
CA SER A 97 15.98 -6.79 -3.91
C SER A 97 14.55 -7.33 -3.91
N PHE A 98 14.36 -8.62 -4.19
CA PHE A 98 13.06 -9.28 -4.05
C PHE A 98 12.60 -9.28 -2.59
N PHE A 99 13.50 -9.53 -1.65
CA PHE A 99 13.19 -9.62 -0.24
C PHE A 99 12.79 -8.26 0.36
N GLU A 100 13.46 -7.18 -0.03
CA GLU A 100 13.10 -5.80 0.31
C GLU A 100 11.70 -5.47 -0.21
N PHE A 101 11.39 -5.84 -1.46
CA PHE A 101 10.05 -5.70 -2.01
C PHE A 101 9.02 -6.50 -1.21
N ALA A 102 9.28 -7.78 -0.92
CA ALA A 102 8.32 -8.62 -0.18
C ALA A 102 8.09 -8.10 1.25
N SER A 103 9.16 -7.61 1.89
CA SER A 103 9.12 -7.01 3.23
C SER A 103 8.27 -5.74 3.27
N TYR A 104 8.21 -4.99 2.17
CA TYR A 104 7.32 -3.83 2.03
C TYR A 104 5.85 -4.22 2.23
N TYR A 105 5.44 -5.39 1.75
CA TYR A 105 4.06 -5.89 1.85
C TYR A 105 3.82 -6.83 3.05
N ARG A 106 4.75 -6.91 4.01
CA ARG A 106 4.67 -7.86 5.13
C ARG A 106 3.36 -7.81 5.91
N ASN A 107 2.73 -6.63 6.05
CA ASN A 107 1.48 -6.45 6.77
C ASN A 107 0.27 -7.05 6.04
N HIS A 108 0.40 -7.35 4.75
CA HIS A 108 -0.63 -7.95 3.90
C HIS A 108 -0.41 -9.45 3.66
N ILE A 109 0.73 -10.00 4.10
CA ILE A 109 1.08 -11.40 3.91
C ILE A 109 0.96 -12.10 5.25
N GLN A 110 -0.08 -12.94 5.40
CA GLN A 110 -0.27 -13.72 6.61
C GLN A 110 0.95 -14.59 6.89
N SER A 111 1.44 -14.57 8.13
CA SER A 111 2.62 -15.35 8.56
C SER A 111 3.89 -15.03 7.77
N PHE A 112 4.05 -13.78 7.29
CA PHE A 112 5.23 -13.37 6.52
C PHE A 112 6.56 -13.80 7.16
N ALA A 113 6.74 -13.59 8.46
CA ALA A 113 7.96 -13.95 9.16
C ALA A 113 8.31 -15.45 9.07
N HIS A 114 7.29 -16.33 9.11
CA HIS A 114 7.48 -17.77 8.97
C HIS A 114 7.89 -18.13 7.53
N ILE A 115 7.22 -17.55 6.53
CA ILE A 115 7.50 -17.79 5.10
C ILE A 115 8.88 -17.24 4.72
N ALA A 116 9.21 -16.04 5.19
CA ALA A 116 10.46 -15.33 4.95
C ALA A 116 11.66 -15.94 5.68
N SER A 117 11.45 -16.79 6.68
CA SER A 117 12.53 -17.34 7.54
C SER A 117 13.62 -18.06 6.75
N SER A 118 13.24 -18.80 5.71
CA SER A 118 14.18 -19.49 4.80
C SER A 118 14.94 -18.49 3.92
N LEU A 119 14.29 -17.40 3.50
CA LEU A 119 14.87 -16.35 2.67
C LEU A 119 15.90 -15.53 3.47
N TYR A 120 15.62 -15.23 4.75
CA TYR A 120 16.57 -14.59 5.66
C TYR A 120 17.87 -15.39 5.80
N LYS A 121 17.77 -16.72 5.90
CA LYS A 121 18.96 -17.60 5.93
C LYS A 121 19.73 -17.54 4.62
N LEU A 122 19.03 -17.50 3.49
CA LEU A 122 19.63 -17.43 2.16
C LEU A 122 20.36 -16.10 1.87
N CYS A 123 19.97 -15.01 2.54
CA CYS A 123 20.59 -13.69 2.45
C CYS A 123 21.74 -13.47 3.45
N SER A 124 22.05 -14.46 4.31
CA SER A 124 23.18 -14.43 5.25
C SER A 124 24.52 -14.54 4.50
N LYS A 125 25.56 -13.85 4.98
CA LYS A 125 26.91 -13.84 4.39
C LYS A 125 27.60 -15.20 4.39
N ASP A 126 27.15 -16.13 5.24
CA ASP A 126 27.84 -17.40 5.50
C ASP A 126 27.32 -18.58 4.66
N LEU A 127 26.33 -18.36 3.78
CA LEU A 127 25.68 -19.42 3.01
C LEU A 127 25.88 -19.25 1.50
N VAL A 128 26.22 -20.36 0.83
CA VAL A 128 26.24 -20.42 -0.63
C VAL A 128 24.80 -20.29 -1.13
N PHE A 129 24.54 -19.23 -1.90
CA PHE A 129 23.23 -19.00 -2.52
C PHE A 129 22.87 -20.16 -3.45
N LYS A 130 21.92 -21.00 -3.02
CA LYS A 130 21.41 -22.12 -3.80
C LYS A 130 19.91 -22.23 -3.58
N ILE A 131 19.14 -21.95 -4.62
CA ILE A 131 17.70 -22.17 -4.61
C ILE A 131 17.45 -23.66 -4.90
N THR A 132 16.86 -24.37 -3.94
CA THR A 132 16.32 -25.71 -4.14
C THR A 132 14.91 -25.63 -4.72
N LYS A 133 14.59 -26.53 -5.66
CA LYS A 133 13.25 -26.70 -6.22
C LYS A 133 12.26 -27.19 -5.18
#